data_AF-A0A0B2V4D0-F1
#
_entry.id   AF-A0A0B2V4D0-F1
#
_cell.length_a   1.000
_cell.length_b   1.000
_cell.length_c   1.000
_cell.angle_alpha   90.00
_cell.angle_beta   90.00
_cell.angle_gamma   90.00
#
_symmetry.space_group_name_H-M   'P 1'
#
loop_
_entity.id
_entity.type
_entity.pdbx_description
1 polymer ?
#
loop_
_entity_poly.entity_id
_entity_poly.type
_entity_poly.pdbx_seq_one_letter_code
_entity_poly.pdbx_strand_id
1 'polypeptide(L)'
;MLDDESSLFGSDEDEEEKKKENNEDKKFLFRRELRTMIYGFGDDKVPYDRTLELLENIVVDYIGELCQRALHVGKPGKLSLEDIHYLIRRDAKKFGRVKDLLSMSEELKKARKQFDEAKAI
;
A
#
# COMPACT_ATOMS: atom_id res chain seq x y z
N MET A 1 -17.00 -26.31 19.22
CA MET A 1 -16.77 -24.86 19.11
C MET A 1 -15.69 -24.70 18.06
N LEU A 2 -16.12 -24.59 16.81
CA LEU A 2 -15.26 -24.41 15.64
C LEU A 2 -15.89 -23.26 14.85
N ASP A 3 -15.01 -22.42 14.32
CA ASP A 3 -15.22 -21.40 13.29
C ASP A 3 -15.85 -20.07 13.75
N ASP A 4 -14.98 -19.14 14.14
CA ASP A 4 -15.20 -17.68 13.98
C ASP A 4 -13.88 -16.98 13.63
N GLU A 5 -13.26 -17.40 12.53
CA GLU A 5 -12.08 -16.78 11.89
C GLU A 5 -12.45 -16.15 10.52
N SER A 6 -13.74 -15.90 10.27
CA SER A 6 -14.22 -15.25 9.04
C SER A 6 -14.42 -13.73 9.19
N SER A 7 -14.31 -13.18 10.40
CA SER A 7 -14.51 -11.76 10.66
C SER A 7 -13.35 -10.85 10.23
N LEU A 8 -12.18 -11.40 9.83
CA LEU A 8 -11.00 -10.56 9.53
C LEU A 8 -11.05 -9.89 8.15
N PHE A 9 -11.87 -10.41 7.24
CA PHE A 9 -12.23 -9.79 5.95
C PHE A 9 -13.74 -9.56 5.88
N GLY A 10 -14.33 -9.11 7.00
CA GLY A 10 -15.68 -8.57 7.01
C GLY A 10 -15.77 -7.50 5.93
N SER A 11 -16.60 -7.79 4.93
CA SER A 11 -16.89 -6.94 3.80
C SER A 11 -17.24 -5.56 4.34
N ASP A 12 -16.45 -4.55 3.98
CA ASP A 12 -16.94 -3.18 4.02
C ASP A 12 -18.18 -3.21 3.12
N GLU A 13 -19.36 -3.30 3.74
CA GLU A 13 -20.60 -2.96 3.08
C GLU A 13 -20.40 -1.53 2.59
N ASP A 14 -20.25 -1.38 1.29
CA ASP A 14 -20.19 -0.10 0.60
C ASP A 14 -21.50 0.64 0.87
N GLU A 15 -21.59 1.32 2.01
CA GLU A 15 -22.37 2.54 2.11
C GLU A 15 -21.69 3.55 1.18
N GLU A 16 -22.04 3.52 -0.11
CA GLU A 16 -21.82 4.63 -1.02
C GLU A 16 -22.66 5.84 -0.54
N GLU A 17 -22.26 6.44 0.58
CA GLU A 17 -22.54 7.84 0.81
C GLU A 17 -21.83 8.62 -0.31
N LYS A 18 -22.60 9.10 -1.29
CA LYS A 18 -22.15 10.15 -2.21
C LYS A 18 -21.82 11.41 -1.41
N LYS A 19 -20.65 11.42 -0.76
CA LYS A 19 -20.10 12.62 -0.13
C LYS A 19 -19.76 13.59 -1.25
N LYS A 20 -20.42 14.75 -1.21
CA LYS A 20 -19.96 15.95 -1.92
C LYS A 20 -18.47 16.09 -1.60
N GLU A 21 -17.59 16.03 -2.60
CA GLU A 21 -16.16 16.31 -2.42
C GLU A 21 -16.03 17.65 -1.70
N ASN A 22 -15.71 17.61 -0.41
CA ASN A 22 -15.40 18.83 0.31
C ASN A 22 -14.00 19.24 -0.13
N ASN A 23 -13.76 20.54 -0.26
CA ASN A 23 -12.44 21.04 -0.65
C ASN A 23 -11.34 20.65 0.37
N GLU A 24 -11.73 20.15 1.55
CA GLU A 24 -10.85 19.58 2.56
C GLU A 24 -10.43 18.13 2.26
N ASP A 25 -11.21 17.36 1.49
CA ASP A 25 -10.82 16.00 1.06
C ASP A 25 -9.64 16.05 0.08
N LYS A 26 -9.45 17.18 -0.61
CA LYS A 26 -8.25 17.44 -1.42
C LYS A 26 -6.98 17.65 -0.59
N LYS A 27 -7.09 17.90 0.72
CA LYS A 27 -5.91 18.06 1.60
C LYS A 27 -5.28 16.74 1.99
N PHE A 28 -6.00 15.62 1.89
CA PHE A 28 -5.53 14.33 2.39
C PHE A 28 -5.61 13.25 1.31
N LEU A 29 -4.45 12.75 0.89
CA LEU A 29 -4.26 11.75 -0.17
C LEU A 29 -4.53 10.33 0.31
N PHE A 30 -4.21 10.02 1.58
CA PHE A 30 -4.16 8.63 2.08
C PHE A 30 -4.96 8.40 3.36
N ARG A 31 -5.85 9.33 3.74
CA ARG A 31 -6.45 9.32 5.08
C ARG A 31 -7.28 8.08 5.39
N ARG A 32 -8.02 7.56 4.40
CA ARG A 32 -8.83 6.36 4.56
C ARG A 32 -7.95 5.12 4.70
N GLU A 33 -6.93 5.01 3.85
CA GLU A 33 -6.01 3.88 3.80
C GLU A 33 -5.13 3.84 5.05
N LEU A 34 -4.67 5.00 5.53
CA LEU A 34 -3.89 5.13 6.77
C LEU A 34 -4.71 4.75 8.01
N ARG A 35 -6.01 5.05 8.04
CA ARG A 35 -6.90 4.62 9.15
C ARG A 35 -6.92 3.09 9.28
N THR A 36 -7.19 2.39 8.17
CA THR A 36 -7.24 0.92 8.16
C THR A 36 -5.86 0.34 8.50
N MET A 37 -4.79 0.94 7.98
CA MET A 37 -3.43 0.50 8.23
C MET A 37 -3.03 0.62 9.71
N ILE A 38 -3.28 1.77 10.34
CA ILE A 38 -2.95 2.05 11.74
C ILE A 38 -3.73 1.10 12.67
N TYR A 39 -5.00 0.84 12.39
CA TYR A 39 -5.77 -0.19 13.09
C TYR A 39 -5.14 -1.59 12.95
N GLY A 40 -4.70 -1.95 11.74
CA GLY A 40 -3.97 -3.20 11.50
C GLY A 40 -2.62 -3.31 12.24
N PHE A 41 -2.04 -2.19 12.67
CA PHE A 41 -0.87 -2.15 13.54
C PHE A 41 -1.21 -2.14 15.05
N GLY A 42 -2.49 -2.22 15.41
CA GLY A 42 -2.97 -2.38 16.79
C GLY A 42 -3.41 -1.07 17.47
N ASP A 43 -3.60 0.00 16.72
CA ASP A 43 -4.17 1.26 17.24
C ASP A 43 -5.73 1.21 17.23
N ASP A 44 -6.38 2.29 17.64
CA ASP A 44 -7.84 2.40 17.65
C ASP A 44 -8.48 2.38 16.25
N LYS A 45 -9.68 1.82 16.15
CA LYS A 45 -10.49 1.80 14.91
C LYS A 45 -10.80 3.22 14.40
N VAL A 46 -10.87 4.19 15.33
CA VAL A 46 -11.08 5.61 15.05
C VAL A 46 -9.94 6.39 15.68
N PRO A 47 -8.77 6.47 15.02
CA PRO A 47 -7.63 7.23 15.53
C PRO A 47 -7.88 8.73 15.40
N TYR A 48 -7.12 9.53 16.17
CA TYR A 48 -7.23 10.99 16.11
C TYR A 48 -6.86 11.54 14.72
N ASP A 49 -7.61 12.55 14.29
CA ASP A 49 -7.38 13.24 13.02
C ASP A 49 -5.97 13.84 12.91
N ARG A 50 -5.43 14.35 14.03
CA ARG A 50 -4.06 14.85 14.10
C ARG A 50 -3.01 13.76 13.92
N THR A 51 -3.28 12.54 14.39
CA THR A 51 -2.39 11.40 14.18
C THR A 51 -2.32 11.03 12.71
N LEU A 52 -3.48 10.99 12.04
CA LEU A 52 -3.56 10.70 10.60
C LEU A 52 -2.85 11.77 9.77
N GLU A 53 -3.09 13.05 10.07
CA GLU A 53 -2.43 14.18 9.39
C GLU A 53 -0.90 14.13 9.56
N LEU A 54 -0.42 13.88 10.78
CA LEU A 54 1.02 13.78 11.04
C LEU A 54 1.63 12.58 10.31
N LEU A 55 0.98 11.42 10.37
CA LEU A 55 1.49 10.22 9.71
C LEU A 55 1.55 10.41 8.20
N GLU A 56 0.53 11.05 7.61
CA GLU A 56 0.52 11.35 6.18
C GLU A 56 1.70 12.23 5.78
N ASN A 57 1.98 13.30 6.53
CA ASN A 57 3.14 14.16 6.27
C ASN A 57 4.46 13.36 6.34
N ILE A 58 4.62 12.52 7.37
CA ILE A 58 5.81 11.65 7.51
C ILE A 58 5.96 10.71 6.31
N VAL A 59 4.86 10.13 5.83
CA VAL A 59 4.87 9.19 4.69
C VAL A 59 5.22 9.90 3.39
N VAL A 60 4.64 11.08 3.14
CA VAL A 60 4.93 11.88 1.94
C VAL A 60 6.40 12.30 1.94
N ASP A 61 6.91 12.80 3.05
CA ASP A 61 8.32 13.20 3.18
C ASP A 61 9.25 11.99 2.96
N TYR A 62 8.95 10.85 3.56
CA TYR A 62 9.73 9.63 3.38
C TYR A 62 9.78 9.17 1.92
N ILE A 63 8.64 9.19 1.21
CA ILE A 63 8.58 8.83 -0.22
C ILE A 63 9.39 9.82 -1.05
N GLY A 64 9.26 11.12 -0.75
CA GLY A 64 10.02 12.19 -1.41
C GLY A 64 11.53 11.98 -1.27
N GLU A 65 12.02 11.80 -0.04
CA GLU A 65 13.42 11.54 0.25
C GLU A 65 13.95 10.24 -0.37
N LEU A 66 13.13 9.18 -0.38
CA LEU A 66 13.50 7.91 -1.01
C LEU A 66 13.66 8.07 -2.52
N CYS A 67 12.71 8.74 -3.19
CA CYS A 67 12.77 9.02 -4.62
C CYS A 67 13.95 9.91 -4.99
N GLN A 68 14.24 10.95 -4.18
CA GLN A 68 15.41 11.78 -4.37
C GLN A 68 16.70 10.97 -4.27
N ARG A 69 16.86 10.15 -3.22
CA ARG A 69 18.03 9.27 -3.09
C ARG A 69 18.15 8.29 -4.26
N ALA A 70 17.04 7.76 -4.74
CA ALA A 70 17.04 6.81 -5.86
C ALA A 70 17.51 7.47 -7.15
N LEU A 71 17.08 8.72 -7.39
CA LEU A 71 17.52 9.51 -8.54
C LEU A 71 19.03 9.81 -8.53
N HIS A 72 19.65 9.95 -7.35
CA HIS A 72 21.10 10.15 -7.22
C HIS A 72 21.92 8.88 -7.48
N VAL A 73 21.33 7.70 -7.29
CA VAL A 73 22.00 6.42 -7.53
C VAL A 73 21.82 5.98 -8.99
N GLY A 74 20.65 6.23 -9.55
CA GLY A 74 20.26 5.84 -10.90
C GLY A 74 20.76 6.77 -12.01
N LYS A 75 20.14 6.67 -13.18
CA LYS A 75 20.44 7.55 -14.31
C LYS A 75 19.84 8.94 -14.08
N PRO A 76 20.58 10.02 -14.39
CA PRO A 76 20.07 11.37 -14.22
C PRO A 76 18.79 11.56 -15.04
N GLY A 77 17.74 12.09 -14.39
CA GLY A 77 16.47 12.41 -15.03
C GLY A 77 15.50 11.24 -15.21
N LYS A 78 15.82 10.01 -14.78
CA LYS A 78 14.89 8.87 -14.83
C LYS A 78 14.98 8.02 -13.56
N LEU A 79 13.85 7.89 -12.86
CA LEU A 79 13.68 6.98 -11.73
C LEU A 79 13.28 5.58 -12.24
N SER A 80 14.07 4.56 -11.91
CA SER A 80 13.73 3.15 -12.15
C SER A 80 13.32 2.45 -10.84
N LEU A 81 12.49 1.41 -10.95
CA LEU A 81 12.17 0.55 -9.80
C LEU A 81 13.40 -0.20 -9.28
N GLU A 82 14.37 -0.47 -10.15
CA GLU A 82 15.66 -1.07 -9.80
C GLU A 82 16.45 -0.18 -8.84
N ASP A 83 16.36 1.15 -8.99
CA ASP A 83 17.07 2.11 -8.13
C ASP A 83 16.50 2.09 -6.71
N ILE A 84 15.18 2.00 -6.59
CA ILE A 84 14.49 1.87 -5.29
C ILE A 84 14.85 0.53 -4.65
N HIS A 85 14.81 -0.56 -5.43
CA HIS A 85 15.19 -1.89 -4.96
C HIS A 85 16.64 -1.94 -4.47
N TYR A 86 17.55 -1.25 -5.17
CA TYR A 86 18.94 -1.13 -4.77
C TYR A 86 19.10 -0.40 -3.43
N LEU A 87 18.36 0.68 -3.19
CA LEU A 87 18.45 1.44 -1.93
C LEU A 87 18.04 0.60 -0.71
N ILE A 88 16.99 -0.22 -0.86
CA ILE A 88 16.46 -1.02 0.26
C ILE A 88 17.28 -2.28 0.56
N ARG A 89 18.30 -2.62 -0.24
CA ARG A 89 19.10 -3.85 -0.11
C ARG A 89 19.78 -4.05 1.24
N ARG A 90 19.98 -2.97 2.00
CA ARG A 90 20.60 -3.03 3.34
C ARG A 90 19.61 -3.40 4.43
N ASP A 91 18.31 -3.21 4.21
CA ASP A 91 17.26 -3.59 5.13
C ASP A 91 16.75 -4.99 4.76
N ALA A 92 17.26 -6.00 5.48
CA ALA A 92 16.92 -7.40 5.20
C ALA A 92 15.41 -7.69 5.26
N LYS A 93 14.68 -7.01 6.15
CA LYS A 93 13.23 -7.22 6.31
C LYS A 93 12.46 -6.64 5.12
N LYS A 94 12.76 -5.39 4.74
CA LYS A 94 12.12 -4.76 3.57
C LYS A 94 12.50 -5.46 2.27
N PHE A 95 13.77 -5.82 2.11
CA PHE A 95 14.28 -6.51 0.93
C PHE A 95 13.62 -7.88 0.74
N GLY A 96 13.56 -8.69 1.80
CA GLY A 96 12.86 -9.99 1.77
C GLY A 96 11.40 -9.83 1.41
N ARG A 97 10.69 -8.92 2.07
CA ARG A 97 9.26 -8.69 1.82
C ARG A 97 8.97 -8.24 0.38
N VAL A 98 9.80 -7.38 -0.21
CA VAL A 98 9.62 -6.97 -1.62
C VAL A 98 9.79 -8.16 -2.56
N LYS A 99 10.78 -9.02 -2.32
CA LYS A 99 10.99 -10.23 -3.12
C LYS A 99 9.78 -11.16 -3.06
N ASP A 100 9.25 -11.39 -1.87
CA ASP A 100 8.09 -12.27 -1.66
C ASP A 100 6.84 -11.72 -2.37
N LEU A 101 6.55 -10.42 -2.21
CA LEU A 101 5.42 -9.76 -2.85
C LEU A 101 5.51 -9.81 -4.39
N LEU A 102 6.70 -9.61 -4.96
CA LEU A 102 6.90 -9.71 -6.40
C LEU A 102 6.67 -11.14 -6.90
N SER A 103 7.22 -12.15 -6.21
CA SER A 103 7.03 -13.58 -6.54
C SER A 103 5.54 -13.95 -6.53
N MET A 104 4.82 -13.61 -5.46
CA MET A 104 3.39 -13.86 -5.35
C MET A 104 2.59 -13.14 -6.46
N SER A 105 2.97 -11.91 -6.80
CA SER A 105 2.30 -11.17 -7.87
C SER A 105 2.48 -11.84 -9.24
N GLU A 106 3.64 -12.44 -9.49
CA GLU A 106 3.91 -13.18 -10.72
C GLU A 106 3.13 -14.49 -10.76
N GLU A 107 3.05 -15.21 -9.65
CA GLU A 107 2.25 -16.43 -9.52
C GLU A 107 0.77 -16.16 -9.77
N LEU A 108 0.21 -15.11 -9.17
CA LEU A 108 -1.17 -14.70 -9.41
C LEU A 108 -1.43 -14.32 -10.87
N LYS A 109 -0.48 -13.61 -11.52
CA LYS A 109 -0.58 -13.28 -12.94
C LYS A 109 -0.56 -14.52 -13.83
N LYS A 110 0.32 -15.48 -13.54
CA LYS A 110 0.39 -16.76 -14.27
C LYS A 110 -0.90 -17.55 -14.12
N ALA A 111 -1.41 -17.67 -12.90
CA ALA A 111 -2.67 -18.38 -12.62
C ALA A 111 -3.83 -17.74 -13.38
N ARG A 112 -4.00 -16.41 -13.30
CA ARG A 112 -5.06 -15.69 -14.03
C ARG A 112 -5.00 -15.93 -15.53
N LYS A 113 -3.81 -15.87 -16.12
CA LYS A 113 -3.61 -16.11 -17.55
C LYS A 113 -4.06 -17.53 -17.97
N GLN A 114 -3.74 -18.54 -17.16
CA GLN A 114 -4.15 -19.92 -17.42
C GLN A 114 -5.68 -20.10 -17.33
N PHE A 115 -6.34 -19.40 -16.40
CA PHE A 115 -7.80 -19.41 -16.30
C PHE A 115 -8.49 -18.70 -17.47
N ASP A 116 -7.97 -17.55 -17.91
CA ASP A 116 -8.53 -16.79 -19.03
C ASP A 116 -8.39 -17.55 -20.36
N GLU A 117 -7.26 -18.23 -20.57
CA GLU A 117 -7.03 -19.10 -21.74
C GLU A 117 -7.97 -20.32 -21.73
N ALA A 118 -8.24 -20.91 -20.57
CA ALA A 118 -9.17 -22.03 -20.43
C ALA A 118 -10.65 -21.64 -20.61
N LYS A 119 -11.00 -20.37 -20.38
CA LYS A 119 -12.36 -19.85 -20.55
C LYS A 119 -12.67 -19.40 -21.99
N ALA A 120 -11.62 -19.17 -22.78
CA ALA A 120 -11.73 -18.78 -24.19
C ALA A 120 -11.87 -19.98 -25.16
N ILE A 121 -11.87 -21.21 -24.62
CA ILE A 121 -12.13 -22.48 -25.31
C ILE A 121 -13.53 -22.96 -24.94
#